data_AF-A0A819NK75-F1
#
_entry.id   AF-A0A819NK75-F1
#
_cell.length_a   1.000
_cell.length_b   1.000
_cell.length_c   1.000
_cell.angle_alpha   90.00
_cell.angle_beta   90.00
_cell.angle_gamma   90.00
#
_symmetry.space_group_name_H-M   'P 1'
#
loop_
_entity.id
_entity.type
_entity.pdbx_description
1 polymer ?
#
loop_
_entity_poly.entity_id
_entity_poly.type
_entity_poly.pdbx_seq_one_letter_code
_entity_poly.pdbx_strand_id
1 'polypeptide(L)'
;MKQSQNEIDQMIKLAQSKNRDLVRGDINQAINSPTSNLVLKVAEYYYDDGTSKELLCLAGTVVCHYKENRYNIPIEIWLQQDHPNVPPLAYVRPTPDMYISTTSKDVQPDGAIIIPYLLNWHHPNSNLADLLKTTSNAFSQSPPVYSTSDMTNRTTLYSATASSKPTPIGMGNHINPSYSYPYGYLWTNSSTYSQKIYSNNYFRQTCQKSSKISKSIDGQNHANRFSDMTSEPRRMLLPIQGFEKMSLVSLEEAINPLRSIIPDVEQMAWIAKQNCNHPKDGLTIDESASIMLYTLEWEPHEQSLYTKLNMALRASNREGLKSWFLYLRLIINALQKLPSTHCITYRGVKADLSTQYSRGSMIVWWGFSSCSLSIETLQTERFLGKTGSRTLFSIECDSAKNIRSHSFYAEEDEVLLLPARQFEVMGCLDQGNGLHIIQLKETQPKFSLIKLDPS
;
A
#
# COMPACT_ATOMS: atom_id res chain seq x y z
N MET A 1 31.25 -14.92 22.32
CA MET A 1 31.12 -15.51 23.67
C MET A 1 29.68 -15.91 23.86
N LYS A 2 29.41 -17.12 24.35
CA LYS A 2 28.04 -17.50 24.74
C LYS A 2 27.69 -16.76 26.03
N GLN A 3 26.50 -16.19 26.12
CA GLN A 3 26.03 -15.50 27.31
C GLN A 3 25.91 -16.48 28.48
N SER A 4 26.28 -16.02 29.68
CA SER A 4 26.17 -16.83 30.88
C SER A 4 24.71 -17.02 31.27
N GLN A 5 24.38 -18.13 31.94
CA GLN A 5 23.01 -18.39 32.40
C GLN A 5 22.52 -17.30 33.36
N ASN A 6 23.42 -16.73 34.18
CA ASN A 6 23.08 -15.64 35.09
C ASN A 6 22.66 -14.35 34.35
N GLU A 7 23.33 -14.02 33.25
CA GLU A 7 22.97 -12.86 32.42
C GLU A 7 21.59 -13.07 31.75
N ILE A 8 21.34 -14.26 31.21
CA ILE A 8 20.04 -14.61 30.61
C ILE A 8 18.91 -14.49 31.65
N ASP A 9 19.12 -15.04 32.85
CA ASP A 9 18.12 -14.99 33.92
C ASP A 9 17.86 -13.55 34.42
N GLN A 10 18.89 -12.69 34.39
CA GLN A 10 18.75 -11.27 34.71
C GLN A 10 17.95 -10.52 33.64
N MET A 11 18.19 -10.81 32.36
CA MET A 11 17.43 -10.20 31.26
C MET A 11 15.96 -10.64 31.27
N ILE A 12 15.67 -11.92 31.51
CA ILE A 12 14.29 -12.43 31.63
C ILE A 12 13.55 -11.76 32.81
N LYS A 13 14.26 -11.45 33.91
CA LYS A 13 13.70 -10.68 35.03
C LYS A 13 13.34 -9.25 34.60
N LEU A 14 14.24 -8.58 33.88
CA LEU A 14 14.07 -7.20 33.44
C LEU A 14 12.88 -7.06 32.48
N ALA A 15 12.72 -7.98 31.52
CA ALA A 15 11.63 -7.95 30.55
C ALA A 15 10.26 -8.39 31.09
N GLN A 16 10.13 -8.68 32.40
CA GLN A 16 8.88 -9.05 33.07
C GLN A 16 8.07 -10.16 32.36
N SER A 17 8.75 -11.16 31.79
CA SER A 17 8.08 -12.25 31.06
C SER A 17 7.20 -13.10 32.00
N LYS A 18 5.98 -13.46 31.57
CA LYS A 18 5.04 -14.22 32.41
C LYS A 18 5.46 -15.69 32.62
N ASN A 19 5.97 -16.34 31.57
CA ASN A 19 6.29 -17.78 31.56
C ASN A 19 7.80 -18.05 31.65
N ARG A 20 8.44 -17.58 32.72
CA ARG A 20 9.91 -17.45 32.81
C ARG A 20 10.70 -18.73 32.54
N ASP A 21 10.25 -19.88 33.04
CA ASP A 21 10.94 -21.15 32.82
C ASP A 21 10.83 -21.67 31.39
N LEU A 22 9.66 -21.51 30.77
CA LEU A 22 9.45 -21.86 29.36
C LEU A 22 10.27 -20.95 28.45
N VAL A 23 10.21 -19.63 28.69
CA VAL A 23 11.00 -18.63 27.94
C VAL A 23 12.49 -18.91 28.05
N ARG A 24 12.99 -19.21 29.25
CA ARG A 24 14.40 -19.57 29.48
C ARG A 24 14.81 -20.82 28.71
N GLY A 25 13.98 -21.87 28.75
CA GLY A 25 14.22 -23.10 28.01
C GLY A 25 14.29 -22.86 26.50
N ASP A 26 13.33 -22.11 25.96
CA ASP A 26 13.21 -21.82 24.53
C ASP A 26 14.35 -20.93 24.01
N ILE A 27 14.72 -19.89 24.78
CA ILE A 27 15.90 -19.04 24.50
C ILE A 27 17.19 -19.88 24.49
N ASN A 28 17.37 -20.76 25.48
CA ASN A 28 18.58 -21.58 25.56
C ASN A 28 18.69 -22.54 24.38
N GLN A 29 17.57 -23.07 23.88
CA GLN A 29 17.57 -23.89 22.67
C GLN A 29 17.89 -23.06 21.43
N ALA A 30 17.34 -21.84 21.31
CA ALA A 30 17.59 -20.93 20.21
C ALA A 30 19.07 -20.47 20.12
N ILE A 31 19.64 -20.00 21.22
CA ILE A 31 21.05 -19.52 21.28
C ILE A 31 22.04 -20.64 20.99
N ASN A 32 21.71 -21.89 21.36
CA ASN A 32 22.54 -23.04 21.08
C ASN A 32 22.25 -23.73 19.74
N SER A 33 21.34 -23.19 18.92
CA SER A 33 21.00 -23.75 17.62
C SER A 33 22.21 -23.71 16.66
N PRO A 34 22.52 -24.80 15.94
CA PRO A 34 23.66 -24.87 15.03
C PRO A 34 23.47 -24.01 13.77
N THR A 35 22.23 -23.62 13.46
CA THR A 35 21.89 -22.83 12.27
C THR A 35 21.88 -21.33 12.51
N SER A 36 22.31 -20.86 13.68
CA SER A 36 22.25 -19.44 14.03
C SER A 36 23.41 -19.00 14.93
N ASN A 37 23.63 -17.69 14.98
CA ASN A 37 24.51 -17.04 15.94
C ASN A 37 23.76 -15.84 16.49
N LEU A 38 23.12 -16.01 17.64
CA LEU A 38 22.21 -15.03 18.25
C LEU A 38 22.70 -14.63 19.63
N VAL A 39 22.44 -13.38 19.97
CA VAL A 39 22.67 -12.80 21.29
C VAL A 39 21.34 -12.28 21.83
N LEU A 40 21.03 -12.62 23.07
CA LEU A 40 19.90 -12.08 23.81
C LEU A 40 20.20 -10.65 24.27
N LYS A 41 19.27 -9.74 24.03
CA LYS A 41 19.26 -8.39 24.58
C LYS A 41 17.89 -8.05 25.14
N VAL A 42 17.83 -7.09 26.05
CA VAL A 42 16.59 -6.38 26.40
C VAL A 42 16.61 -5.08 25.62
N ALA A 43 15.53 -4.79 24.91
CA ALA A 43 15.41 -3.56 24.12
C ALA A 43 13.96 -3.09 24.10
N GLU A 44 13.78 -1.78 23.93
CA GLU A 44 12.48 -1.19 23.73
C GLU A 44 11.97 -1.52 22.32
N TYR A 45 10.83 -2.19 22.26
CA TYR A 45 10.09 -2.50 21.05
C TYR A 45 8.94 -1.51 20.91
N TYR A 46 8.80 -0.90 19.73
CA TYR A 46 7.71 0.01 19.40
C TYR A 46 6.65 -0.75 18.60
N TYR A 47 5.43 -0.78 19.11
CA TYR A 47 4.28 -1.36 18.45
C TYR A 47 3.67 -0.36 17.46
N ASP A 48 2.90 -0.87 16.50
CA ASP A 48 2.26 -0.05 15.46
C ASP A 48 1.20 0.92 16.03
N ASP A 49 0.67 0.64 17.22
CA ASP A 49 -0.24 1.53 17.96
C ASP A 49 0.48 2.73 18.63
N GLY A 50 1.79 2.84 18.43
CA GLY A 50 2.64 3.88 18.99
C GLY A 50 3.05 3.62 20.45
N THR A 51 2.63 2.51 21.05
CA THR A 51 3.11 2.12 22.39
C THR A 51 4.49 1.50 22.30
N SER A 52 5.24 1.55 23.39
CA SER A 52 6.54 0.90 23.49
C SER A 52 6.60 -0.02 24.70
N LYS A 53 7.46 -1.04 24.61
CA LYS A 53 7.67 -1.98 25.70
C LYS A 53 9.06 -2.59 25.66
N GLU A 54 9.67 -2.74 26.82
CA GLU A 54 10.90 -3.50 26.95
C GLU A 54 10.62 -5.00 26.76
N LEU A 55 11.18 -5.58 25.71
CA LEU A 55 11.06 -6.99 25.37
C LEU A 55 12.43 -7.66 25.29
N LEU A 56 12.42 -8.99 25.39
CA LEU A 56 13.57 -9.82 25.05
C LEU A 56 13.69 -9.90 23.52
N CYS A 57 14.91 -9.72 23.01
CA CYS A 57 15.21 -9.81 21.59
C CYS A 57 16.44 -10.69 21.37
N LEU A 58 16.31 -11.70 20.51
CA LEU A 58 17.44 -12.47 20.00
C LEU A 58 17.88 -11.84 18.68
N ALA A 59 19.04 -11.17 18.70
CA ALA A 59 19.59 -10.49 17.54
C ALA A 59 20.90 -11.16 17.08
N GLY A 60 21.08 -11.29 15.77
CA GLY A 60 22.29 -11.88 15.20
C GLY A 60 22.03 -12.37 13.78
N THR A 61 22.48 -13.58 13.45
CA THR A 61 22.33 -14.11 12.10
C THR A 61 21.81 -15.55 12.07
N VAL A 62 21.05 -15.90 11.04
CA VAL A 62 20.71 -17.28 10.68
C VAL A 62 21.49 -17.71 9.43
N VAL A 63 21.98 -18.94 9.43
CA VAL A 63 22.74 -19.50 8.31
C VAL A 63 21.79 -19.89 7.18
N CYS A 64 22.13 -19.58 5.94
CA CYS A 64 21.50 -20.20 4.78
C CYS A 64 22.56 -20.72 3.78
N HIS A 65 22.22 -21.78 3.06
CA HIS A 65 23.06 -22.40 2.04
C HIS A 65 22.40 -22.23 0.68
N TYR A 66 22.96 -21.36 -0.16
CA TYR A 66 22.41 -21.05 -1.48
C TYR A 66 23.49 -21.10 -2.54
N LYS A 67 23.26 -21.88 -3.61
CA LYS A 67 24.21 -22.08 -4.72
C LYS A 67 25.64 -22.36 -4.22
N GLU A 68 25.78 -23.43 -3.43
CA GLU A 68 27.04 -23.92 -2.83
C GLU A 68 27.74 -22.98 -1.83
N ASN A 69 27.22 -21.77 -1.64
CA ASN A 69 27.77 -20.78 -0.71
C ASN A 69 26.96 -20.74 0.58
N ARG A 70 27.66 -20.48 1.69
CA ARG A 70 27.06 -20.28 3.01
C ARG A 70 26.98 -18.78 3.30
N TYR A 71 25.77 -18.28 3.54
CA TYR A 71 25.52 -16.90 3.93
C TYR A 71 25.00 -16.84 5.37
N ASN A 72 25.20 -15.70 6.02
CA ASN A 72 24.68 -15.41 7.36
C ASN A 72 23.72 -14.23 7.23
N ILE A 73 22.42 -14.51 7.29
CA ILE A 73 21.37 -13.53 7.09
C ILE A 73 21.07 -12.87 8.44
N PRO A 74 21.20 -11.54 8.59
CA PRO A 74 20.94 -10.90 9.86
C PRO A 74 19.46 -10.90 10.19
N ILE A 75 19.13 -11.30 11.42
CA ILE A 75 17.75 -11.41 11.92
C ILE A 75 17.62 -10.88 13.35
N GLU A 76 16.40 -10.49 13.69
CA GLU A 76 15.97 -10.18 15.06
C GLU A 76 14.67 -10.93 15.38
N ILE A 77 14.61 -11.57 16.55
CA ILE A 77 13.43 -12.28 17.03
C ILE A 77 13.03 -11.70 18.39
N TRP A 78 11.88 -11.03 18.43
CA TRP A 78 11.34 -10.36 19.61
C TRP A 78 10.32 -11.25 20.30
N LEU A 79 10.50 -11.49 21.60
CA LEU A 79 9.62 -12.34 22.39
C LEU A 79 8.54 -11.48 23.06
N GLN A 80 7.29 -11.73 22.68
CA GLN A 80 6.14 -11.04 23.28
C GLN A 80 5.90 -11.50 24.72
N GLN A 81 5.10 -10.73 25.49
CA GLN A 81 4.92 -10.96 26.92
C GLN A 81 4.35 -12.34 27.27
N ASP A 82 3.51 -12.89 26.40
CA ASP A 82 2.84 -14.18 26.58
C ASP A 82 3.57 -15.35 25.88
N HIS A 83 4.78 -15.12 25.36
CA HIS A 83 5.64 -16.19 24.80
C HIS A 83 5.81 -17.34 25.81
N PRO A 84 5.79 -18.62 25.39
CA PRO A 84 5.64 -19.12 24.02
C PRO A 84 4.19 -19.30 23.53
N ASN A 85 3.16 -18.89 24.29
CA ASN A 85 1.76 -19.10 23.87
C ASN A 85 1.32 -18.20 22.70
N VAL A 86 2.06 -17.12 22.46
CA VAL A 86 1.96 -16.26 21.27
C VAL A 86 3.24 -16.36 20.46
N PRO A 87 3.20 -16.21 19.12
CA PRO A 87 4.39 -16.25 18.29
C PRO A 87 5.37 -15.12 18.63
N PRO A 88 6.67 -15.31 18.42
CA PRO A 88 7.62 -14.21 18.41
C PRO A 88 7.42 -13.32 17.16
N LEU A 89 7.92 -12.09 17.21
CA LEU A 89 7.98 -11.19 16.05
C LEU A 89 9.38 -11.30 15.44
N ALA A 90 9.50 -11.87 14.25
CA ALA A 90 10.79 -12.17 13.61
C ALA A 90 11.01 -11.32 12.36
N TYR A 91 12.20 -10.73 12.23
CA TYR A 91 12.56 -9.82 11.14
C TYR A 91 13.93 -10.16 10.56
N VAL A 92 14.10 -9.97 9.26
CA VAL A 92 15.40 -9.79 8.60
C VAL A 92 15.81 -8.33 8.76
N ARG A 93 17.07 -8.10 9.13
CA ARG A 93 17.66 -6.76 9.29
C ARG A 93 18.81 -6.61 8.28
N PRO A 94 18.55 -6.16 7.04
CA PRO A 94 19.62 -6.01 6.06
C PRO A 94 20.68 -5.03 6.56
N THR A 95 21.96 -5.35 6.30
CA THR A 95 23.05 -4.39 6.44
C THR A 95 22.95 -3.32 5.34
N PRO A 96 23.64 -2.16 5.45
CA PRO A 96 23.55 -1.10 4.44
C PRO A 96 23.91 -1.52 3.01
N ASP A 97 24.67 -2.60 2.84
CA ASP A 97 25.08 -3.19 1.57
C ASP A 97 24.15 -4.31 1.09
N MET A 98 23.06 -4.59 1.79
CA MET A 98 22.03 -5.57 1.44
C MET A 98 20.69 -4.92 1.12
N TYR A 99 19.90 -5.58 0.29
CA TYR A 99 18.48 -5.27 0.09
C TYR A 99 17.63 -6.53 0.24
N ILE A 100 16.41 -6.38 0.73
CA ILE A 100 15.43 -7.46 0.79
C ILE A 100 14.87 -7.69 -0.61
N SER A 101 14.84 -8.95 -1.03
CA SER A 101 14.30 -9.37 -2.32
C SER A 101 12.81 -9.10 -2.40
N THR A 102 12.39 -8.31 -3.38
CA THR A 102 10.98 -8.00 -3.65
C THR A 102 10.16 -9.21 -4.09
N THR A 103 10.81 -10.30 -4.50
CA THR A 103 10.16 -11.56 -4.87
C THR A 103 10.26 -12.61 -3.77
N SER A 104 10.73 -12.25 -2.57
CA SER A 104 10.77 -13.16 -1.43
C SER A 104 9.34 -13.57 -1.06
N LYS A 105 9.12 -14.87 -0.87
CA LYS A 105 7.84 -15.42 -0.38
C LYS A 105 7.80 -15.55 1.13
N ASP A 106 8.98 -15.55 1.75
CA ASP A 106 9.18 -15.88 3.15
C ASP A 106 9.46 -14.64 4.01
N VAL A 107 9.67 -13.48 3.38
CA VAL A 107 10.02 -12.21 4.03
C VAL A 107 9.31 -11.05 3.33
N GLN A 108 8.63 -10.22 4.11
CA GLN A 108 7.94 -9.01 3.66
C GLN A 108 8.93 -7.85 3.40
N PRO A 109 8.52 -6.80 2.66
CA PRO A 109 9.41 -5.67 2.34
C PRO A 109 9.99 -4.93 3.56
N ASP A 110 9.26 -4.88 4.67
CA ASP A 110 9.69 -4.32 5.95
C ASP A 110 10.68 -5.22 6.73
N GLY A 111 10.96 -6.41 6.19
CA GLY A 111 11.80 -7.43 6.78
C GLY A 111 11.05 -8.46 7.63
N ALA A 112 9.74 -8.34 7.84
CA ALA A 112 9.00 -9.31 8.64
C ALA A 112 9.04 -10.71 8.02
N ILE A 113 9.45 -11.71 8.79
CA ILE A 113 9.53 -13.10 8.35
C ILE A 113 8.13 -13.71 8.42
N ILE A 114 7.65 -14.28 7.32
CA ILE A 114 6.27 -14.81 7.16
C ILE A 114 6.25 -16.26 6.70
N ILE A 115 7.13 -17.10 7.27
CA ILE A 115 7.17 -18.52 6.94
C ILE A 115 5.98 -19.29 7.56
N PRO A 116 5.49 -20.37 6.92
CA PRO A 116 4.36 -21.15 7.44
C PRO A 116 4.49 -21.63 8.88
N TYR A 117 5.72 -21.90 9.34
CA TYR A 117 5.98 -22.32 10.72
C TYR A 117 5.63 -21.22 11.74
N LEU A 118 5.95 -19.96 11.43
CA LEU A 118 5.65 -18.82 12.30
C LEU A 118 4.16 -18.44 12.24
N LEU A 119 3.55 -18.50 11.04
CA LEU A 119 2.13 -18.21 10.85
C LEU A 119 1.21 -19.21 11.56
N ASN A 120 1.64 -20.48 11.68
CA ASN A 120 0.90 -21.54 12.38
C ASN A 120 1.51 -21.85 13.76
N TRP A 121 2.19 -20.88 14.39
CA TRP A 121 2.80 -21.06 15.70
C TRP A 121 1.77 -21.48 16.74
N HIS A 122 2.02 -22.61 17.39
CA HIS A 122 1.14 -23.15 18.42
C HIS A 122 1.93 -23.92 19.47
N HIS A 123 2.11 -23.32 20.65
CA HIS A 123 2.73 -23.99 21.79
C HIS A 123 1.83 -25.12 22.34
N PRO A 124 2.37 -26.29 22.71
CA PRO A 124 3.79 -26.64 22.87
C PRO A 124 4.47 -27.20 21.61
N ASN A 125 3.77 -27.27 20.48
CA ASN A 125 4.30 -27.86 19.24
C ASN A 125 5.25 -26.92 18.49
N SER A 126 5.28 -25.64 18.86
CA SER A 126 6.17 -24.63 18.28
C SER A 126 7.20 -24.12 19.29
N ASN A 127 8.45 -23.95 18.84
CA ASN A 127 9.58 -23.43 19.62
C ASN A 127 10.56 -22.65 18.72
N LEU A 128 11.44 -21.87 19.34
CA LEU A 128 12.38 -20.98 18.64
C LEU A 128 13.47 -21.74 17.88
N ALA A 129 13.90 -22.90 18.37
CA ALA A 129 14.93 -23.69 17.69
C ALA A 129 14.43 -24.22 16.34
N ASP A 130 13.20 -24.72 16.29
CA ASP A 130 12.55 -25.17 15.06
C ASP A 130 12.18 -23.99 14.15
N LEU A 131 11.81 -22.82 14.70
CA LEU A 131 11.67 -21.58 13.93
C LEU A 131 12.97 -21.24 13.19
N LEU A 132 14.13 -21.30 13.87
CA LEU A 132 15.42 -21.02 13.26
C LEU A 132 15.80 -22.04 12.18
N LYS A 133 15.48 -23.33 12.40
CA LYS A 133 15.72 -24.38 11.41
C LYS A 133 14.85 -24.21 10.17
N THR A 134 13.56 -23.91 10.35
CA THR A 134 12.62 -23.69 9.24
C THR A 134 12.96 -22.41 8.46
N THR A 135 13.37 -21.34 9.16
CA THR A 135 13.85 -20.09 8.54
C THR A 135 15.13 -20.33 7.73
N SER A 136 16.12 -21.03 8.31
CA SER A 136 17.35 -21.42 7.61
C SER A 136 17.05 -22.21 6.33
N ASN A 137 16.12 -23.17 6.39
CA ASN A 137 15.71 -23.96 5.23
C ASN A 137 15.01 -23.12 4.16
N ALA A 138 14.06 -22.27 4.56
CA ALA A 138 13.34 -21.38 3.64
C ALA A 138 14.32 -20.44 2.91
N PHE A 139 15.21 -19.78 3.65
CA PHE A 139 16.20 -18.86 3.08
C PHE A 139 17.28 -19.57 2.25
N SER A 140 17.51 -20.86 2.47
CA SER A 140 18.41 -21.67 1.63
C SER A 140 17.77 -22.00 0.28
N GLN A 141 16.43 -22.15 0.22
CA GLN A 141 15.71 -22.34 -1.03
C GLN A 141 15.58 -21.03 -1.81
N SER A 142 15.23 -19.95 -1.12
CA SER A 142 15.06 -18.62 -1.70
C SER A 142 15.63 -17.55 -0.75
N PRO A 143 16.88 -17.09 -0.97
CA PRO A 143 17.48 -16.06 -0.12
C PRO A 143 16.62 -14.80 -0.07
N PRO A 144 16.35 -14.27 1.12
CA PRO A 144 15.51 -13.10 1.27
C PRO A 144 16.27 -11.80 1.05
N VAL A 145 17.60 -11.82 1.04
CA VAL A 145 18.46 -10.64 0.85
C VAL A 145 19.56 -10.91 -0.15
N TYR A 146 19.97 -9.85 -0.84
CA TYR A 146 21.03 -9.86 -1.84
C TYR A 146 21.96 -8.65 -1.66
N SER A 147 23.20 -8.77 -2.15
CA SER A 147 24.16 -7.66 -2.12
C SER A 147 23.79 -6.59 -3.13
N THR A 148 23.86 -5.33 -2.72
CA THR A 148 23.73 -4.15 -3.60
C THR A 148 24.78 -4.11 -4.72
N SER A 149 25.92 -4.81 -4.57
CA SER A 149 26.96 -4.93 -5.60
C SER A 149 26.59 -5.87 -6.77
N ASP A 150 25.69 -6.83 -6.57
CA ASP A 150 25.17 -7.68 -7.65
C ASP A 150 24.24 -6.91 -8.60
N MET A 151 23.69 -5.78 -8.11
CA MET A 151 22.87 -4.87 -8.92
C MET A 151 23.73 -4.07 -9.91
N THR A 152 24.99 -3.76 -9.59
CA THR A 152 25.89 -3.01 -10.48
C THR A 152 26.56 -3.91 -11.54
N ASN A 153 26.89 -5.17 -11.21
CA ASN A 153 27.52 -6.11 -12.15
C ASN A 153 26.60 -6.66 -13.25
N ARG A 154 25.27 -6.60 -13.09
CA ARG A 154 24.33 -6.94 -14.20
C ARG A 154 24.31 -5.90 -15.32
N THR A 155 24.90 -4.72 -15.12
CA THR A 155 24.89 -3.62 -16.10
C THR A 155 26.14 -3.62 -17.00
N THR A 156 27.24 -4.27 -16.60
CA THR A 156 28.55 -4.18 -17.30
C THR A 156 28.81 -5.24 -18.36
N LEU A 157 28.02 -6.31 -18.45
CA LEU A 157 28.22 -7.40 -19.43
C LEU A 157 27.71 -7.09 -20.86
N TYR A 158 27.03 -5.96 -21.08
CA TYR A 158 26.50 -5.57 -22.41
C TYR A 158 27.36 -4.55 -23.17
N SER A 159 28.52 -4.14 -22.64
CA SER A 159 29.29 -3.01 -23.19
C SER A 159 30.61 -3.38 -23.87
N ALA A 160 30.93 -4.65 -24.08
CA ALA A 160 32.20 -5.05 -24.66
C ALA A 160 32.02 -5.98 -25.88
N THR A 161 31.77 -5.40 -27.06
CA THR A 161 32.35 -5.83 -28.35
C THR A 161 31.83 -4.97 -29.50
N ALA A 162 32.53 -3.87 -29.81
CA ALA A 162 32.56 -3.30 -31.16
C ALA A 162 33.73 -2.32 -31.30
N SER A 163 34.86 -2.79 -31.82
CA SER A 163 35.87 -1.94 -32.43
C SER A 163 36.45 -2.64 -33.65
N SER A 164 36.08 -2.18 -34.84
CA SER A 164 36.99 -2.07 -36.00
C SER A 164 36.31 -1.28 -37.13
N LYS A 165 37.06 -0.31 -37.67
CA LYS A 165 36.70 0.52 -38.83
C LYS A 165 36.92 -0.25 -40.15
N PRO A 166 36.26 0.15 -41.27
CA PRO A 166 36.37 -0.54 -42.57
C PRO A 166 37.30 0.16 -43.58
N THR A 167 37.75 -0.60 -44.59
CA THR A 167 38.31 -0.12 -45.87
C THR A 167 37.63 -0.80 -47.07
N PRO A 168 37.67 -0.21 -48.28
CA PRO A 168 36.56 -0.29 -49.25
C PRO A 168 36.88 -1.08 -50.54
N ILE A 169 35.85 -1.73 -51.10
CA ILE A 169 35.73 -2.23 -52.49
C ILE A 169 34.20 -2.20 -52.75
N GLY A 170 33.60 -1.73 -53.84
CA GLY A 170 34.01 -1.51 -55.22
C GLY A 170 32.86 -1.99 -56.10
N MET A 171 32.11 -1.04 -56.67
CA MET A 171 31.23 -1.08 -57.87
C MET A 171 30.32 -2.28 -58.16
N GLY A 172 29.04 -1.98 -58.39
CA GLY A 172 28.09 -2.86 -59.07
C GLY A 172 26.70 -2.25 -59.17
N ASN A 173 26.54 -1.29 -60.08
CA ASN A 173 25.32 -0.55 -60.40
C ASN A 173 24.10 -1.44 -60.71
N HIS A 174 22.92 -1.05 -60.21
CA HIS A 174 21.77 -0.76 -61.06
C HIS A 174 20.90 0.34 -60.44
N ILE A 175 20.49 1.26 -61.32
CA ILE A 175 19.85 2.57 -61.18
C ILE A 175 18.34 2.38 -60.85
N ASN A 176 17.79 2.93 -59.76
CA ASN A 176 17.21 4.28 -59.54
C ASN A 176 16.02 4.64 -60.48
N PRO A 177 14.98 5.40 -60.03
CA PRO A 177 15.20 6.76 -59.52
C PRO A 177 14.28 7.16 -58.32
N SER A 178 14.84 7.82 -57.30
CA SER A 178 14.73 9.28 -57.05
C SER A 178 13.45 9.76 -56.37
N TYR A 179 13.44 10.75 -55.47
CA TYR A 179 14.42 11.50 -54.68
C TYR A 179 13.56 12.42 -53.80
N SER A 180 13.77 12.47 -52.49
CA SER A 180 14.58 13.49 -51.80
C SER A 180 13.73 14.59 -51.16
N TYR A 181 13.72 14.57 -49.82
CA TYR A 181 13.78 15.80 -49.04
C TYR A 181 15.25 16.20 -48.88
N PRO A 182 15.60 17.49 -48.97
CA PRO A 182 16.89 17.96 -48.51
C PRO A 182 16.87 18.27 -47.01
N TYR A 183 17.88 17.74 -46.31
CA TYR A 183 18.31 18.21 -45.00
C TYR A 183 19.22 19.44 -45.18
N GLY A 184 19.05 20.44 -44.32
CA GLY A 184 20.03 21.46 -43.98
C GLY A 184 20.08 21.59 -42.47
N TYR A 185 21.22 21.23 -41.88
CA TYR A 185 21.51 21.25 -40.44
C TYR A 185 21.57 22.67 -39.87
N LEU A 186 21.24 22.81 -38.58
CA LEU A 186 22.12 23.43 -37.57
C LEU A 186 21.67 23.00 -36.16
N TRP A 187 22.63 22.52 -35.37
CA TRP A 187 22.50 22.03 -34.00
C TRP A 187 22.64 23.17 -32.99
N THR A 188 21.87 23.11 -31.90
CA THR A 188 22.38 23.44 -30.55
C THR A 188 21.74 22.53 -29.51
N ASN A 189 22.60 21.98 -28.64
CA ASN A 189 22.36 20.96 -27.63
C ASN A 189 21.26 21.30 -26.61
N SER A 190 20.52 20.29 -26.15
CA SER A 190 20.43 19.91 -24.72
C SER A 190 19.74 18.55 -24.56
N SER A 191 20.44 17.68 -23.84
CA SER A 191 20.20 16.28 -23.45
C SER A 191 18.76 15.85 -23.13
N THR A 192 18.29 14.84 -23.87
CA THR A 192 17.33 13.81 -23.44
C THR A 192 17.98 12.45 -23.72
N TYR A 193 17.81 11.46 -22.84
CA TYR A 193 18.07 10.07 -23.21
C TYR A 193 16.86 9.20 -22.91
N SER A 194 16.47 8.50 -23.96
CA SER A 194 15.19 7.84 -24.17
C SER A 194 15.23 6.37 -23.77
N GLN A 195 14.02 5.88 -23.51
CA GLN A 195 13.68 4.47 -23.36
C GLN A 195 13.95 3.67 -24.64
N LYS A 196 14.29 2.38 -24.47
CA LYS A 196 14.03 1.34 -25.47
C LYS A 196 13.36 0.12 -24.82
N ILE A 197 12.31 -0.28 -25.51
CA ILE A 197 11.38 -1.38 -25.31
C ILE A 197 12.09 -2.74 -25.44
N TYR A 198 11.75 -3.68 -24.55
CA TYR A 198 11.79 -5.12 -24.84
C TYR A 198 10.41 -5.71 -24.59
N SER A 199 9.79 -6.15 -25.68
CA SER A 199 8.62 -7.03 -25.68
C SER A 199 9.06 -8.43 -25.27
N ASN A 200 8.30 -9.12 -24.41
CA ASN A 200 8.36 -10.58 -24.37
C ASN A 200 6.98 -11.17 -24.07
N ASN A 201 6.52 -11.92 -25.07
CA ASN A 201 5.31 -12.73 -25.09
C ASN A 201 5.53 -14.00 -24.26
N TYR A 202 4.93 -14.12 -23.08
CA TYR A 202 4.63 -15.41 -22.45
C TYR A 202 3.48 -15.24 -21.45
N PHE A 203 2.24 -15.12 -21.94
CA PHE A 203 1.05 -15.53 -21.20
C PHE A 203 -0.13 -15.73 -22.17
N ARG A 204 -0.10 -16.87 -22.86
CA ARG A 204 -1.27 -17.46 -23.55
C ARG A 204 -1.12 -18.97 -23.48
N GLN A 205 -2.20 -19.65 -23.09
CA GLN A 205 -2.31 -21.07 -22.68
C GLN A 205 -2.02 -21.21 -21.17
N THR A 206 -3.00 -21.40 -20.27
CA THR A 206 -4.13 -22.34 -20.34
C THR A 206 -5.32 -21.83 -19.51
N CYS A 207 -6.44 -21.50 -20.16
CA CYS A 207 -7.77 -21.59 -19.56
C CYS A 207 -8.42 -22.86 -20.10
N GLN A 208 -8.61 -23.88 -19.25
CA GLN A 208 -9.76 -24.80 -19.21
C GLN A 208 -9.43 -25.97 -18.27
N LYS A 209 -10.39 -26.25 -17.37
CA LYS A 209 -10.45 -27.34 -16.37
C LYS A 209 -9.75 -27.11 -15.03
N SER A 210 -10.45 -26.41 -14.14
CA SER A 210 -10.65 -26.86 -12.75
C SER A 210 -11.73 -26.00 -12.10
N SER A 211 -12.99 -26.44 -12.25
CA SER A 211 -14.08 -26.03 -11.36
C SER A 211 -13.98 -26.84 -10.08
N LYS A 212 -14.08 -26.17 -8.92
CA LYS A 212 -14.01 -26.69 -7.54
C LYS A 212 -12.60 -26.78 -6.97
N ILE A 213 -12.14 -25.67 -6.39
CA ILE A 213 -11.62 -25.52 -5.01
C ILE A 213 -11.52 -24.00 -4.82
N SER A 214 -12.58 -23.40 -4.28
CA SER A 214 -12.61 -22.01 -3.86
C SER A 214 -13.03 -22.00 -2.41
N LYS A 215 -12.05 -21.94 -1.51
CA LYS A 215 -12.23 -21.47 -0.13
C LYS A 215 -10.86 -21.20 0.50
N SER A 216 -10.77 -20.02 1.10
CA SER A 216 -9.83 -19.55 2.13
C SER A 216 -8.36 -19.35 1.76
N ILE A 217 -8.05 -18.23 1.08
CA ILE A 217 -6.91 -17.38 1.40
C ILE A 217 -7.34 -15.95 1.01
N ASP A 218 -7.67 -15.11 1.99
CA ASP A 218 -7.59 -13.64 1.92
C ASP A 218 -8.06 -13.05 3.25
N GLY A 219 -7.14 -12.38 3.93
CA GLY A 219 -7.34 -11.78 5.24
C GLY A 219 -6.36 -10.64 5.46
N GLN A 220 -6.34 -9.67 4.54
CA GLN A 220 -5.72 -8.35 4.71
C GLN A 220 -6.84 -7.29 4.67
N ASN A 221 -6.86 -6.38 5.67
CA ASN A 221 -7.98 -5.47 5.96
C ASN A 221 -7.85 -4.15 5.17
N HIS A 222 -8.35 -4.10 3.93
CA HIS A 222 -8.21 -2.91 3.06
C HIS A 222 -9.48 -2.01 2.97
N ALA A 223 -10.24 -1.78 4.06
CA ALA A 223 -11.47 -0.94 4.02
C ALA A 223 -11.38 0.34 4.87
N ASN A 224 -10.18 0.78 5.21
CA ASN A 224 -10.01 1.94 6.09
C ASN A 224 -10.50 3.25 5.45
N ARG A 225 -10.54 3.33 4.12
CA ARG A 225 -11.14 4.49 3.43
C ARG A 225 -12.65 4.64 3.62
N PHE A 226 -13.37 3.57 3.98
CA PHE A 226 -14.79 3.68 4.29
C PHE A 226 -15.05 4.28 5.68
N SER A 227 -14.08 4.22 6.60
CA SER A 227 -14.26 4.56 8.02
C SER A 227 -13.69 5.94 8.44
N ASP A 228 -13.08 6.71 7.54
CA ASP A 228 -12.31 7.93 7.86
C ASP A 228 -13.12 9.20 8.26
N MET A 229 -14.44 9.09 8.45
CA MET A 229 -15.33 10.25 8.66
C MET A 229 -15.34 10.84 10.08
N THR A 230 -14.63 10.26 11.04
CA THR A 230 -14.57 10.76 12.42
C THR A 230 -13.90 12.14 12.53
N SER A 231 -13.27 12.61 11.44
CA SER A 231 -12.46 13.83 11.37
C SER A 231 -13.07 14.99 10.57
N GLU A 232 -14.33 14.88 10.12
CA GLU A 232 -14.98 15.96 9.36
C GLU A 232 -15.14 17.24 10.22
N PRO A 233 -14.77 18.42 9.69
CA PRO A 233 -14.82 19.67 10.44
C PRO A 233 -16.27 20.09 10.71
N ARG A 234 -16.55 20.47 11.96
CA ARG A 234 -17.88 20.94 12.40
C ARG A 234 -18.24 22.36 11.96
N ARG A 235 -17.42 22.99 11.12
CA ARG A 235 -17.62 24.35 10.61
C ARG A 235 -17.47 24.36 9.10
N MET A 236 -18.14 25.31 8.46
CA MET A 236 -17.94 25.59 7.04
C MET A 236 -16.49 26.04 6.80
N LEU A 237 -15.79 25.37 5.90
CA LEU A 237 -14.46 25.78 5.44
C LEU A 237 -14.55 26.69 4.21
N LEU A 238 -13.42 27.32 3.86
CA LEU A 238 -13.29 28.04 2.60
C LEU A 238 -13.42 27.05 1.41
N PRO A 239 -14.03 27.48 0.28
CA PRO A 239 -14.13 26.65 -0.91
C PRO A 239 -12.78 26.15 -1.42
N ILE A 240 -12.77 24.97 -2.03
CA ILE A 240 -11.61 24.39 -2.70
C ILE A 240 -11.52 24.99 -4.10
N GLN A 241 -10.49 25.82 -4.32
CA GLN A 241 -10.27 26.56 -5.56
C GLN A 241 -8.77 26.78 -5.81
N GLY A 242 -8.41 27.09 -7.04
CA GLY A 242 -7.04 27.28 -7.52
C GLY A 242 -6.49 26.07 -8.28
N PHE A 243 -6.95 24.85 -7.97
CA PHE A 243 -6.50 23.64 -8.67
C PHE A 243 -7.05 23.56 -10.10
N GLU A 244 -8.22 24.15 -10.37
CA GLU A 244 -8.82 24.21 -11.71
C GLU A 244 -7.98 25.00 -12.71
N LYS A 245 -7.08 25.86 -12.23
CA LYS A 245 -6.16 26.65 -13.04
C LYS A 245 -4.88 25.90 -13.40
N MET A 246 -4.66 24.72 -12.80
CA MET A 246 -3.49 23.90 -13.10
C MET A 246 -3.66 23.21 -14.45
N SER A 247 -2.55 23.02 -15.15
CA SER A 247 -2.53 22.19 -16.35
C SER A 247 -2.84 20.74 -16.01
N LEU A 248 -3.53 20.03 -16.91
CA LEU A 248 -3.57 18.58 -16.87
C LEU A 248 -2.18 18.04 -17.21
N VAL A 249 -1.67 17.17 -16.36
CA VAL A 249 -0.30 16.63 -16.40
C VAL A 249 -0.36 15.11 -16.26
N SER A 250 0.78 14.42 -16.47
CA SER A 250 0.84 12.98 -16.22
C SER A 250 0.70 12.65 -14.73
N LEU A 251 0.42 11.39 -14.39
CA LEU A 251 0.35 10.98 -12.99
C LEU A 251 1.68 11.23 -12.26
N GLU A 252 2.82 10.98 -12.90
CA GLU A 252 4.15 11.21 -12.32
C GLU A 252 4.37 12.68 -11.99
N GLU A 253 4.01 13.58 -12.91
CA GLU A 253 4.09 15.02 -12.69
C GLU A 253 3.12 15.47 -11.58
N ALA A 254 1.93 14.88 -11.53
CA ALA A 254 0.91 15.20 -10.54
C ALA A 254 1.32 14.86 -9.11
N ILE A 255 2.06 13.76 -8.92
CA ILE A 255 2.54 13.31 -7.60
C ILE A 255 3.88 13.91 -7.19
N ASN A 256 4.60 14.61 -8.08
CA ASN A 256 5.91 15.17 -7.78
C ASN A 256 5.93 16.04 -6.50
N PRO A 257 4.96 16.94 -6.26
CA PRO A 257 4.95 17.73 -5.03
C PRO A 257 4.59 16.91 -3.78
N LEU A 258 4.11 15.67 -3.94
CA LEU A 258 3.65 14.80 -2.86
C LEU A 258 4.75 13.86 -2.35
N ARG A 259 5.88 13.75 -3.04
CA ARG A 259 6.99 12.82 -2.69
C ARG A 259 7.54 13.02 -1.28
N SER A 260 7.49 14.25 -0.76
CA SER A 260 7.93 14.56 0.61
C SER A 260 6.83 14.37 1.67
N ILE A 261 5.57 14.23 1.23
CA ILE A 261 4.39 14.10 2.10
C ILE A 261 4.01 12.62 2.26
N ILE A 262 4.19 11.86 1.19
CA ILE A 262 3.75 10.47 1.06
C ILE A 262 4.97 9.62 0.65
N PRO A 263 5.53 8.83 1.57
CA PRO A 263 6.53 7.82 1.22
C PRO A 263 5.99 6.88 0.15
N ASP A 264 6.86 6.42 -0.75
CA ASP A 264 6.56 5.41 -1.78
C ASP A 264 5.46 5.76 -2.79
N VAL A 265 4.97 7.01 -2.82
CA VAL A 265 3.93 7.45 -3.77
C VAL A 265 4.32 7.22 -5.23
N GLU A 266 5.60 7.34 -5.57
CA GLU A 266 6.10 7.04 -6.92
C GLU A 266 5.96 5.57 -7.29
N GLN A 267 6.31 4.68 -6.36
CA GLN A 267 6.17 3.24 -6.57
C GLN A 267 4.69 2.86 -6.71
N MET A 268 3.83 3.40 -5.84
CA MET A 268 2.39 3.13 -5.87
C MET A 268 1.75 3.68 -7.15
N ALA A 269 2.14 4.88 -7.59
CA ALA A 269 1.69 5.44 -8.87
C ALA A 269 2.14 4.60 -10.07
N TRP A 270 3.37 4.08 -10.03
CA TRP A 270 3.84 3.16 -11.07
C TRP A 270 2.99 1.88 -11.10
N ILE A 271 2.72 1.26 -9.95
CA ILE A 271 1.83 0.07 -9.84
C ILE A 271 0.44 0.39 -10.40
N ALA A 272 -0.15 1.52 -10.00
CA ALA A 272 -1.47 1.95 -10.48
C ALA A 272 -1.49 2.08 -12.02
N LYS A 273 -0.46 2.68 -12.62
CA LYS A 273 -0.36 2.77 -14.10
C LYS A 273 -0.24 1.42 -14.78
N GLN A 274 0.56 0.49 -14.24
CA GLN A 274 0.72 -0.85 -14.83
C GLN A 274 -0.61 -1.63 -14.91
N ASN A 275 -1.55 -1.33 -14.01
CA ASN A 275 -2.88 -1.94 -13.97
C ASN A 275 -3.91 -1.19 -14.85
N CYS A 276 -3.54 -0.08 -15.48
CA CYS A 276 -4.43 0.77 -16.28
C CYS A 276 -4.12 0.74 -17.79
N ASN A 277 -3.59 -0.37 -18.33
CA ASN A 277 -3.13 -0.45 -19.73
C ASN A 277 -4.23 -0.19 -20.78
N HIS A 278 -5.49 -0.51 -20.47
CA HIS A 278 -6.64 -0.29 -21.36
C HIS A 278 -7.79 0.33 -20.55
N PRO A 279 -7.70 1.63 -20.24
CA PRO A 279 -8.69 2.30 -19.42
C PRO A 279 -10.04 2.34 -20.15
N LYS A 280 -11.12 2.07 -19.40
CA LYS A 280 -12.49 2.19 -19.90
C LYS A 280 -12.98 3.64 -19.82
N ASP A 281 -14.22 3.85 -20.23
CA ASP A 281 -14.98 5.09 -19.97
C ASP A 281 -14.36 6.37 -20.56
N GLY A 282 -13.53 6.22 -21.60
CA GLY A 282 -12.87 7.33 -22.29
C GLY A 282 -11.77 8.01 -21.48
N LEU A 283 -11.31 7.39 -20.38
CA LEU A 283 -10.21 7.91 -19.58
C LEU A 283 -8.86 7.65 -20.25
N THR A 284 -7.91 8.55 -20.02
CA THR A 284 -6.49 8.27 -20.30
C THR A 284 -5.92 7.29 -19.27
N ILE A 285 -4.73 6.75 -19.56
CA ILE A 285 -4.02 5.88 -18.61
C ILE A 285 -3.74 6.64 -17.32
N ASP A 286 -3.28 7.90 -17.40
CA ASP A 286 -3.00 8.74 -16.24
C ASP A 286 -4.25 9.04 -15.40
N GLU A 287 -5.38 9.29 -16.06
CA GLU A 287 -6.67 9.55 -15.40
C GLU A 287 -7.16 8.31 -14.65
N SER A 288 -7.20 7.15 -15.33
CA SER A 288 -7.57 5.88 -14.70
C SER A 288 -6.63 5.51 -13.56
N ALA A 289 -5.33 5.69 -13.76
CA ALA A 289 -4.32 5.39 -12.75
C ALA A 289 -4.39 6.34 -11.56
N SER A 290 -4.83 7.58 -11.74
CA SER A 290 -5.06 8.50 -10.62
C SER A 290 -6.19 8.02 -9.70
N ILE A 291 -7.29 7.50 -10.27
CA ILE A 291 -8.40 6.89 -9.52
C ILE A 291 -7.90 5.61 -8.83
N MET A 292 -7.17 4.76 -9.55
CA MET A 292 -6.64 3.52 -8.99
C MET A 292 -5.69 3.78 -7.82
N LEU A 293 -4.79 4.76 -7.95
CA LEU A 293 -3.89 5.17 -6.88
C LEU A 293 -4.64 5.70 -5.66
N TYR A 294 -5.76 6.40 -5.85
CA TYR A 294 -6.61 6.81 -4.75
C TYR A 294 -7.23 5.61 -4.03
N THR A 295 -7.65 4.56 -4.76
CA THR A 295 -8.24 3.36 -4.14
C THR A 295 -7.22 2.39 -3.54
N LEU A 296 -5.97 2.47 -3.96
CA LEU A 296 -4.91 1.57 -3.51
C LEU A 296 -4.59 1.84 -2.03
N GLU A 297 -4.76 0.84 -1.18
CA GLU A 297 -4.38 0.89 0.24
C GLU A 297 -3.08 0.12 0.43
N TRP A 298 -2.11 0.73 1.12
CA TRP A 298 -0.82 0.11 1.46
C TRP A 298 -0.43 0.37 2.91
N GLU A 299 0.45 -0.49 3.45
CA GLU A 299 0.93 -0.40 4.83
C GLU A 299 2.16 0.51 4.96
N PRO A 300 2.23 1.33 6.03
CA PRO A 300 1.16 1.57 7.00
C PRO A 300 0.02 2.40 6.40
N HIS A 301 -1.24 2.02 6.67
CA HIS A 301 -2.44 2.63 6.06
C HIS A 301 -2.52 4.16 6.16
N GLU A 302 -1.96 4.76 7.21
CA GLU A 302 -1.93 6.21 7.42
C GLU A 302 -1.04 6.95 6.41
N GLN A 303 -0.22 6.20 5.67
CA GLN A 303 0.61 6.68 4.57
C GLN A 303 -0.03 6.47 3.20
N SER A 304 -1.17 5.78 3.11
CA SER A 304 -1.92 5.67 1.86
C SER A 304 -2.35 7.05 1.34
N LEU A 305 -2.36 7.22 0.02
CA LEU A 305 -2.63 8.51 -0.61
C LEU A 305 -4.02 9.04 -0.25
N TYR A 306 -5.05 8.18 -0.22
CA TYR A 306 -6.39 8.61 0.15
C TYR A 306 -6.43 9.19 1.57
N THR A 307 -5.73 8.56 2.52
CA THR A 307 -5.71 8.99 3.93
C THR A 307 -5.12 10.38 4.04
N LYS A 308 -3.95 10.61 3.41
CA LYS A 308 -3.26 11.90 3.42
C LYS A 308 -4.04 12.97 2.66
N LEU A 309 -4.65 12.62 1.53
CA LEU A 309 -5.45 13.54 0.72
C LEU A 309 -6.71 13.99 1.47
N ASN A 310 -7.48 13.06 2.02
CA ASN A 310 -8.70 13.38 2.77
C ASN A 310 -8.40 14.19 4.03
N MET A 311 -7.30 13.91 4.72
CA MET A 311 -6.82 14.75 5.82
C MET A 311 -6.52 16.18 5.35
N ALA A 312 -5.83 16.36 4.21
CA ALA A 312 -5.55 17.69 3.65
C ALA A 312 -6.82 18.42 3.21
N LEU A 313 -7.81 17.71 2.68
CA LEU A 313 -9.11 18.27 2.27
C LEU A 313 -9.97 18.71 3.47
N ARG A 314 -9.87 18.02 4.61
CA ARG A 314 -10.54 18.37 5.87
C ARG A 314 -9.82 19.47 6.66
N ALA A 315 -8.56 19.74 6.35
CA ALA A 315 -7.78 20.76 7.03
C ALA A 315 -8.35 22.17 6.77
N SER A 316 -8.50 22.94 7.84
CA SER A 316 -9.02 24.31 7.73
C SER A 316 -8.04 25.28 7.06
N ASN A 317 -6.73 25.00 7.12
CA ASN A 317 -5.71 25.73 6.38
C ASN A 317 -5.59 25.19 4.95
N ARG A 318 -6.01 25.99 3.96
CA ARG A 318 -5.97 25.62 2.54
C ARG A 318 -4.57 25.69 1.92
N GLU A 319 -3.59 26.29 2.59
CA GLU A 319 -2.21 26.37 2.07
C GLU A 319 -1.59 24.97 1.89
N GLY A 320 -1.83 24.06 2.84
CA GLY A 320 -1.36 22.67 2.75
C GLY A 320 -1.96 21.88 1.58
N LEU A 321 -3.08 22.35 1.03
CA LEU A 321 -3.73 21.72 -0.12
C LEU A 321 -3.03 22.07 -1.45
N LYS A 322 -2.21 23.14 -1.51
CA LYS A 322 -1.56 23.58 -2.75
C LYS A 322 -0.66 22.52 -3.38
N SER A 323 0.07 21.75 -2.57
CA SER A 323 0.89 20.62 -3.05
C SER A 323 0.05 19.54 -3.75
N TRP A 324 -1.25 19.47 -3.47
CA TRP A 324 -2.17 18.51 -4.06
C TRP A 324 -2.86 19.01 -5.32
N PHE A 325 -2.66 20.26 -5.73
CA PHE A 325 -3.45 20.85 -6.82
C PHE A 325 -3.28 20.13 -8.17
N LEU A 326 -2.08 19.65 -8.50
CA LEU A 326 -1.86 18.89 -9.73
C LEU A 326 -2.58 17.54 -9.68
N TYR A 327 -2.48 16.83 -8.55
CA TYR A 327 -3.18 15.55 -8.35
C TYR A 327 -4.70 15.73 -8.33
N LEU A 328 -5.21 16.73 -7.61
CA LEU A 328 -6.63 17.10 -7.58
C LEU A 328 -7.15 17.44 -8.96
N ARG A 329 -6.38 18.21 -9.76
CA ARG A 329 -6.73 18.52 -11.14
C ARG A 329 -6.89 17.26 -11.97
N LEU A 330 -5.96 16.30 -11.85
CA LEU A 330 -5.99 15.05 -12.61
C LEU A 330 -7.16 14.14 -12.20
N ILE A 331 -7.31 13.84 -10.91
CA ILE A 331 -8.35 12.90 -10.43
C ILE A 331 -9.76 13.47 -10.58
N ILE A 332 -9.97 14.77 -10.33
CA ILE A 332 -11.29 15.39 -10.49
C ILE A 332 -11.67 15.41 -11.97
N ASN A 333 -10.74 15.74 -12.87
CA ASN A 333 -10.99 15.68 -14.32
C ASN A 333 -11.37 14.26 -14.76
N ALA A 334 -10.66 13.23 -14.28
CA ALA A 334 -10.98 11.83 -14.53
C ALA A 334 -12.41 11.49 -14.07
N LEU A 335 -12.75 11.84 -12.83
CA LEU A 335 -14.07 11.54 -12.26
C LEU A 335 -15.21 12.35 -12.92
N GLN A 336 -14.93 13.56 -13.44
CA GLN A 336 -15.93 14.34 -14.19
C GLN A 336 -16.31 13.69 -15.52
N LYS A 337 -15.41 12.94 -16.16
CA LYS A 337 -15.70 12.18 -17.39
C LYS A 337 -16.60 10.95 -17.14
N LEU A 338 -16.57 10.40 -15.94
CA LEU A 338 -17.45 9.30 -15.56
C LEU A 338 -18.90 9.79 -15.39
N PRO A 339 -19.92 9.00 -15.78
CA PRO A 339 -21.32 9.41 -15.62
C PRO A 339 -21.68 9.58 -14.15
N SER A 340 -22.43 10.65 -13.83
CA SER A 340 -23.07 10.79 -12.52
C SER A 340 -24.32 9.91 -12.47
N THR A 341 -24.46 9.12 -11.43
CA THR A 341 -25.62 8.24 -11.24
C THR A 341 -26.38 8.64 -9.98
N HIS A 342 -27.70 8.78 -10.11
CA HIS A 342 -28.58 8.88 -8.95
C HIS A 342 -28.77 7.50 -8.33
N CYS A 343 -28.37 7.33 -7.07
CA CYS A 343 -28.52 6.07 -6.34
C CYS A 343 -28.47 6.25 -4.82
N ILE A 344 -28.84 5.19 -4.10
CA ILE A 344 -28.58 5.07 -2.67
C ILE A 344 -27.25 4.35 -2.51
N THR A 345 -26.33 4.97 -1.79
CA THR A 345 -25.03 4.39 -1.42
C THR A 345 -24.93 4.22 0.08
N TYR A 346 -24.05 3.32 0.51
CA TYR A 346 -23.84 3.00 1.91
C TYR A 346 -22.39 3.21 2.32
N ARG A 347 -22.21 3.67 3.56
CA ARG A 347 -20.89 3.85 4.15
C ARG A 347 -20.91 3.45 5.62
N GLY A 348 -19.94 2.64 6.04
CA GLY A 348 -19.83 2.16 7.41
C GLY A 348 -18.66 2.83 8.15
N VAL A 349 -18.90 3.27 9.39
CA VAL A 349 -17.87 3.85 10.26
C VAL A 349 -17.88 3.13 11.60
N LYS A 350 -16.72 2.68 12.08
CA LYS A 350 -16.57 1.98 13.37
C LYS A 350 -16.48 2.95 14.57
N ALA A 351 -17.41 3.88 14.64
CA ALA A 351 -17.59 4.78 15.76
C ALA A 351 -19.05 5.25 15.84
N ASP A 352 -19.51 5.67 17.02
CA ASP A 352 -20.77 6.39 17.19
C ASP A 352 -20.60 7.85 16.77
N LEU A 353 -21.31 8.23 15.71
CA LEU A 353 -21.38 9.59 15.20
C LEU A 353 -22.77 10.21 15.38
N SER A 354 -23.72 9.53 16.01
CA SER A 354 -25.12 9.95 16.11
C SER A 354 -25.28 11.37 16.68
N THR A 355 -24.48 11.72 17.68
CA THR A 355 -24.48 13.06 18.32
C THR A 355 -24.02 14.19 17.41
N GLN A 356 -23.31 13.87 16.32
CA GLN A 356 -22.79 14.86 15.38
C GLN A 356 -23.77 15.16 14.23
N TYR A 357 -24.80 14.34 14.07
CA TYR A 357 -25.77 14.42 12.97
C TYR A 357 -27.17 14.59 13.54
N SER A 358 -27.67 15.81 13.51
CA SER A 358 -29.02 16.15 13.97
C SER A 358 -29.97 16.23 12.78
N ARG A 359 -31.17 15.65 12.89
CA ARG A 359 -32.16 15.69 11.81
C ARG A 359 -32.44 17.14 11.35
N GLY A 360 -32.48 17.34 10.04
CA GLY A 360 -32.67 18.64 9.39
C GLY A 360 -31.42 19.51 9.35
N SER A 361 -30.28 19.06 9.91
CA SER A 361 -29.04 19.81 9.78
C SER A 361 -28.41 19.63 8.41
N MET A 362 -27.74 20.69 7.94
CA MET A 362 -26.91 20.64 6.74
C MET A 362 -25.46 20.38 7.14
N ILE A 363 -24.84 19.41 6.49
CA ILE A 363 -23.45 19.02 6.70
C ILE A 363 -22.68 19.07 5.39
N VAL A 364 -21.36 19.15 5.47
CA VAL A 364 -20.47 19.06 4.30
C VAL A 364 -19.42 18.01 4.57
N TRP A 365 -19.24 17.08 3.63
CA TRP A 365 -18.10 16.17 3.63
C TRP A 365 -17.01 16.74 2.73
N TRP A 366 -15.90 17.13 3.34
CA TRP A 366 -14.82 17.84 2.63
C TRP A 366 -13.85 16.89 1.92
N GLY A 367 -13.68 15.68 2.43
CA GLY A 367 -12.91 14.63 1.76
C GLY A 367 -13.68 13.95 0.63
N PHE A 368 -12.96 13.18 -0.19
CA PHE A 368 -13.59 12.19 -1.05
C PHE A 368 -14.29 11.12 -0.19
N SER A 369 -15.44 10.62 -0.65
CA SER A 369 -16.21 9.65 0.11
C SER A 369 -16.39 8.36 -0.67
N SER A 370 -15.62 7.36 -0.29
CA SER A 370 -15.77 5.98 -0.76
C SER A 370 -17.03 5.37 -0.14
N CYS A 371 -17.93 4.89 -0.99
CA CYS A 371 -19.20 4.27 -0.60
C CYS A 371 -19.41 2.98 -1.40
N SER A 372 -20.23 2.06 -0.91
CA SER A 372 -20.62 0.85 -1.63
C SER A 372 -22.08 0.91 -2.08
N LEU A 373 -22.39 0.34 -3.24
CA LEU A 373 -23.77 0.11 -3.69
C LEU A 373 -24.44 -1.04 -2.95
N SER A 374 -23.66 -1.99 -2.45
CA SER A 374 -24.18 -3.19 -1.80
C SER A 374 -24.11 -3.06 -0.30
N ILE A 375 -25.27 -3.01 0.35
CA ILE A 375 -25.38 -2.99 1.82
C ILE A 375 -24.79 -4.27 2.45
N GLU A 376 -24.74 -5.38 1.73
CA GLU A 376 -24.23 -6.66 2.22
C GLU A 376 -22.73 -6.59 2.54
N THR A 377 -21.97 -5.74 1.83
CA THR A 377 -20.53 -5.53 2.07
C THR A 377 -20.25 -5.07 3.50
N LEU A 378 -21.20 -4.35 4.11
CA LEU A 378 -21.09 -3.80 5.46
C LEU A 378 -21.16 -4.88 6.55
N GLN A 379 -21.67 -6.08 6.25
CA GLN A 379 -21.67 -7.18 7.22
C GLN A 379 -20.27 -7.68 7.56
N THR A 380 -19.30 -7.44 6.68
CA THR A 380 -17.92 -7.85 6.90
C THR A 380 -17.28 -6.94 7.95
N GLU A 381 -16.46 -7.53 8.82
CA GLU A 381 -15.68 -6.79 9.82
C GLU A 381 -14.74 -5.77 9.16
N ARG A 382 -14.42 -5.92 7.87
CA ARG A 382 -13.63 -4.96 7.09
C ARG A 382 -14.32 -3.58 7.08
N PHE A 383 -15.62 -3.51 6.75
CA PHE A 383 -16.35 -2.25 6.55
C PHE A 383 -17.04 -1.71 7.82
N LEU A 384 -18.03 -2.44 8.34
CA LEU A 384 -18.82 -2.02 9.51
C LEU A 384 -18.84 -3.10 10.60
N GLY A 385 -18.95 -4.37 10.20
CA GLY A 385 -18.98 -5.49 11.12
C GLY A 385 -20.29 -5.60 11.93
N LYS A 386 -20.32 -6.57 12.84
CA LYS A 386 -21.54 -6.89 13.62
C LYS A 386 -21.49 -6.43 15.08
N THR A 387 -20.34 -5.95 15.55
CA THR A 387 -20.11 -5.63 16.96
C THR A 387 -19.40 -4.29 17.13
N GLY A 388 -19.35 -3.77 18.35
CA GLY A 388 -18.75 -2.47 18.65
C GLY A 388 -19.64 -1.27 18.33
N SER A 389 -19.19 -0.09 18.77
CA SER A 389 -19.85 1.19 18.47
C SER A 389 -19.63 1.55 17.00
N ARG A 390 -20.71 1.75 16.24
CA ARG A 390 -20.65 1.86 14.79
C ARG A 390 -21.83 2.63 14.21
N THR A 391 -21.57 3.32 13.10
CA THR A 391 -22.55 4.15 12.38
C THR A 391 -22.63 3.72 10.92
N LEU A 392 -23.85 3.44 10.47
CA LEU A 392 -24.20 3.19 9.07
C LEU A 392 -24.79 4.45 8.45
N PHE A 393 -24.20 4.92 7.36
CA PHE A 393 -24.78 5.95 6.52
C PHE A 393 -25.52 5.32 5.35
N SER A 394 -26.77 5.74 5.16
CA SER A 394 -27.57 5.49 3.95
C SER A 394 -27.74 6.82 3.24
N ILE A 395 -27.19 6.94 2.04
CA ILE A 395 -26.95 8.23 1.38
C ILE A 395 -27.64 8.21 0.03
N GLU A 396 -28.72 8.99 -0.12
CA GLU A 396 -29.30 9.29 -1.42
C GLU A 396 -28.42 10.35 -2.10
N CYS A 397 -27.81 10.01 -3.24
CA CYS A 397 -26.89 10.89 -3.95
C CYS A 397 -27.22 10.97 -5.44
N ASP A 398 -26.99 12.15 -6.02
CA ASP A 398 -27.19 12.45 -7.44
C ASP A 398 -25.87 12.43 -8.23
N SER A 399 -24.74 12.57 -7.52
CA SER A 399 -23.43 12.79 -8.13
C SER A 399 -22.47 11.60 -8.04
N ALA A 400 -22.99 10.41 -7.73
CA ALA A 400 -22.19 9.21 -7.50
C ALA A 400 -21.40 8.79 -8.76
N LYS A 401 -20.09 8.57 -8.61
CA LYS A 401 -19.21 8.10 -9.69
C LYS A 401 -18.84 6.64 -9.49
N ASN A 402 -19.31 5.75 -10.37
CA ASN A 402 -18.92 4.35 -10.32
C ASN A 402 -17.46 4.23 -10.78
N ILE A 403 -16.59 3.76 -9.90
CA ILE A 403 -15.15 3.63 -10.19
C ILE A 403 -14.70 2.16 -10.25
N ARG A 404 -15.63 1.21 -10.34
CA ARG A 404 -15.33 -0.23 -10.32
C ARG A 404 -14.30 -0.64 -11.37
N SER A 405 -14.37 -0.06 -12.57
CA SER A 405 -13.44 -0.33 -13.68
C SER A 405 -12.05 0.28 -13.50
N HIS A 406 -11.89 1.17 -12.51
CA HIS A 406 -10.70 1.98 -12.29
C HIS A 406 -10.17 1.86 -10.85
N SER A 407 -10.82 1.07 -10.00
CA SER A 407 -10.38 0.76 -8.64
C SER A 407 -9.41 -0.41 -8.64
N PHE A 408 -8.49 -0.43 -7.69
CA PHE A 408 -7.63 -1.58 -7.43
C PHE A 408 -8.44 -2.79 -6.90
N TYR A 409 -9.58 -2.53 -6.26
CA TYR A 409 -10.48 -3.53 -5.66
C TYR A 409 -11.83 -3.56 -6.39
N ALA A 410 -11.85 -4.16 -7.57
CA ALA A 410 -13.02 -4.17 -8.46
C ALA A 410 -14.25 -4.94 -7.91
N GLU A 411 -14.06 -5.72 -6.85
CA GLU A 411 -15.09 -6.50 -6.15
C GLU A 411 -15.89 -5.69 -5.13
N GLU A 412 -15.45 -4.49 -4.75
CA GLU A 412 -16.10 -3.70 -3.69
C GLU A 412 -17.34 -2.91 -4.16
N ASP A 413 -17.64 -2.96 -5.47
CA ASP A 413 -18.71 -2.17 -6.10
C ASP A 413 -18.68 -0.70 -5.64
N GLU A 414 -17.46 -0.16 -5.61
CA GLU A 414 -17.17 1.14 -5.03
C GLU A 414 -17.69 2.28 -5.92
N VAL A 415 -18.34 3.22 -5.24
CA VAL A 415 -18.77 4.50 -5.78
C VAL A 415 -18.06 5.59 -5.02
N LEU A 416 -17.56 6.58 -5.74
CA LEU A 416 -16.85 7.70 -5.17
C LEU A 416 -17.69 8.97 -5.28
N LEU A 417 -17.86 9.66 -4.14
CA LEU A 417 -18.38 11.01 -4.13
C LEU A 417 -17.20 11.99 -4.09
N LEU A 418 -17.30 13.04 -4.92
CA LEU A 418 -16.31 14.12 -4.96
C LEU A 418 -16.23 14.86 -3.61
N PRO A 419 -15.13 15.57 -3.32
CA PRO A 419 -15.01 16.37 -2.12
C PRO A 419 -15.99 17.55 -2.10
N ALA A 420 -16.21 18.07 -0.88
CA ALA A 420 -17.07 19.19 -0.59
C ALA A 420 -18.53 19.00 -1.06
N ARG A 421 -19.10 17.81 -0.87
CA ARG A 421 -20.55 17.57 -1.06
C ARG A 421 -21.33 18.02 0.17
N GLN A 422 -22.52 18.58 -0.05
CA GLN A 422 -23.44 18.98 1.00
C GLN A 422 -24.56 17.95 1.13
N PHE A 423 -24.92 17.61 2.37
CA PHE A 423 -26.00 16.69 2.67
C PHE A 423 -26.95 17.28 3.71
N GLU A 424 -28.23 16.94 3.60
CA GLU A 424 -29.21 17.12 4.65
C GLU A 424 -29.37 15.81 5.44
N VAL A 425 -29.41 15.91 6.78
CA VAL A 425 -29.67 14.76 7.65
C VAL A 425 -31.18 14.48 7.69
N MET A 426 -31.62 13.45 6.99
CA MET A 426 -33.04 13.09 6.88
C MET A 426 -33.58 12.40 8.12
N GLY A 427 -32.76 11.59 8.79
CA GLY A 427 -33.14 10.84 9.98
C GLY A 427 -31.97 10.14 10.65
N CYS A 428 -32.12 9.89 11.95
CA CYS A 428 -31.17 9.14 12.77
C CYS A 428 -31.94 8.07 13.55
N LEU A 429 -31.40 6.86 13.60
CA LEU A 429 -32.02 5.69 14.24
C LEU A 429 -30.98 4.93 15.07
N ASP A 430 -31.27 4.70 16.34
CA ASP A 430 -30.52 3.77 17.19
C ASP A 430 -31.17 2.38 17.10
N GLN A 431 -30.40 1.39 16.63
CA GLN A 431 -30.84 0.00 16.49
C GLN A 431 -30.38 -0.88 17.67
N GLY A 432 -29.79 -0.28 18.71
CA GLY A 432 -29.19 -1.00 19.83
C GLY A 432 -27.88 -1.70 19.43
N ASN A 433 -27.24 -2.36 20.41
CA ASN A 433 -25.96 -3.06 20.24
C ASN A 433 -24.86 -2.20 19.62
N GLY A 434 -24.90 -0.89 19.90
CA GLY A 434 -23.94 0.09 19.39
C GLY A 434 -24.08 0.44 17.91
N LEU A 435 -25.18 0.07 17.23
CA LEU A 435 -25.43 0.44 15.83
C LEU A 435 -26.34 1.65 15.71
N HIS A 436 -25.82 2.72 15.11
CA HIS A 436 -26.59 3.88 14.68
C HIS A 436 -26.73 3.91 13.16
N ILE A 437 -27.89 4.32 12.66
CA ILE A 437 -28.16 4.49 11.24
C ILE A 437 -28.50 5.96 11.00
N ILE A 438 -27.82 6.58 10.04
CA ILE A 438 -28.01 7.97 9.65
C ILE A 438 -28.38 8.00 8.17
N GLN A 439 -29.51 8.62 7.86
CA GLN A 439 -29.98 8.84 6.50
C GLN A 439 -29.59 10.24 6.03
N LEU A 440 -28.91 10.30 4.90
CA LEU A 440 -28.45 11.54 4.27
C LEU A 440 -29.07 11.68 2.89
N LYS A 441 -29.36 12.91 2.50
CA LYS A 441 -29.73 13.26 1.13
C LYS A 441 -28.77 14.32 0.60
N GLU A 442 -28.16 14.06 -0.55
CA GLU A 442 -27.32 15.04 -1.23
C GLU A 442 -28.15 16.27 -1.62
N THR A 443 -27.58 17.44 -1.40
CA THR A 443 -28.21 18.73 -1.72
C THR A 443 -27.20 19.64 -2.38
N GLN A 444 -27.68 20.65 -3.09
CA GLN A 444 -26.82 21.63 -3.74
C GLN A 444 -26.59 22.82 -2.81
N PRO A 445 -25.32 23.16 -2.49
CA PRO A 445 -25.04 24.34 -1.69
C PRO A 445 -25.35 25.61 -2.46
N LYS A 446 -25.76 26.66 -1.74
CA LYS A 446 -26.05 27.99 -2.32
C LYS A 446 -24.91 28.54 -3.17
N PHE A 447 -23.67 28.24 -2.77
CA PHE A 447 -22.46 28.58 -3.51
C PHE A 447 -21.62 27.31 -3.68
N SER A 448 -21.00 27.18 -4.85
CA SER A 448 -20.09 26.07 -5.14
C SER A 448 -18.93 26.02 -4.13
N LEU A 449 -18.79 24.89 -3.45
CA LEU A 449 -17.75 24.63 -2.45
C LEU A 449 -16.47 24.05 -3.06
N ILE A 450 -16.54 23.61 -4.32
CA ILE A 450 -15.39 23.19 -5.12
C ILE A 450 -15.61 23.58 -6.58
N LYS A 451 -14.59 24.21 -7.18
CA LYS A 451 -14.64 24.62 -8.59
C LYS A 451 -14.46 23.40 -9.49
N LEU A 452 -15.54 22.99 -10.14
CA LEU A 452 -15.54 21.95 -11.16
C LEU A 452 -15.60 22.61 -12.54
N ASP A 453 -14.98 21.99 -13.54
CA ASP A 453 -15.09 22.47 -14.92
C ASP A 453 -16.56 22.38 -15.37
N PRO A 454 -17.05 23.34 -16.17
CA PRO A 454 -18.37 23.23 -16.78
C PRO A 454 -18.41 21.96 -17.63
N SER A 455 -19.39 21.10 -17.36
CA SER A 455 -19.67 19.88 -18.12
C SER A 455 -20.13 20.16 -19.55
#